data_AF-A0A0C1Y613-F1
#
_entry.id   AF-A0A0C1Y613-F1
#
_cell.length_a   1.000
_cell.length_b   1.000
_cell.length_c   1.000
_cell.angle_alpha   90.00
_cell.angle_beta   90.00
_cell.angle_gamma   90.00
#
_symmetry.space_group_name_H-M   'P 1'
#
loop_
_entity.id
_entity.type
_entity.pdbx_description
1 polymer ?
#
loop_
_entity_poly.entity_id
_entity_poly.type
_entity_poly.pdbx_seq_one_letter_code
_entity_poly.pdbx_strand_id
1 'polypeptide(L)'
;MQHFTRRETVILTRTSTARLTYLAKTGVVVPIADASDAAPGVYYTWEQILELRAIRHLRRQVSLQMIRKVLAFFEGSGCGALHDKHLVIEDGAIHWVQTRDNLAPQVVQVAARADRHVGQLKLMTLPSLMDFADEVWETARSSKVIDFDSFRRRVVPLRPR
;
A
#
# COMPACT_ATOMS: atom_id res chain seq x y z
N MET A 1 5.18 16.71 18.47
CA MET A 1 4.50 15.74 17.58
C MET A 1 3.01 16.04 17.63
N GLN A 2 2.29 15.95 16.50
CA GLN A 2 0.86 16.25 16.47
C GLN A 2 0.05 15.03 16.89
N HIS A 3 -0.84 15.20 17.86
CA HIS A 3 -1.71 14.14 18.38
C HIS A 3 -3.14 14.36 17.89
N PHE A 4 -3.78 13.28 17.45
CA PHE A 4 -5.14 13.27 16.93
C PHE A 4 -6.07 12.49 17.84
N THR A 5 -7.19 13.10 18.20
CA THR A 5 -8.27 12.42 18.92
C THR A 5 -8.88 11.32 18.07
N ARG A 6 -9.59 10.40 18.72
CA ARG A 6 -10.33 9.34 18.03
C ARG A 6 -11.27 9.87 16.91
N ARG A 7 -11.93 11.01 17.14
CA ARG A 7 -12.84 11.61 16.16
C ARG A 7 -12.09 12.11 14.93
N GLU A 8 -10.97 12.79 15.13
CA GLU A 8 -10.12 13.27 14.04
C GLU A 8 -9.51 12.09 13.26
N THR A 9 -9.05 11.05 13.95
CA THR A 9 -8.54 9.83 13.32
C THR A 9 -9.57 9.18 12.39
N VAL A 10 -10.83 9.09 12.82
CA VAL A 10 -11.93 8.56 12.00
C VAL A 10 -12.10 9.39 10.72
N ILE A 11 -12.07 10.72 10.83
CA ILE A 11 -12.20 11.64 9.70
C ILE A 11 -11.01 11.50 8.74
N LEU A 12 -9.79 11.59 9.25
CA LEU A 12 -8.55 11.58 8.47
C LEU A 12 -8.31 10.26 7.74
N THR A 13 -8.66 9.14 8.37
CA THR A 13 -8.48 7.80 7.77
C THR A 13 -9.69 7.37 6.92
N ARG A 14 -10.81 8.10 7.03
CA ARG A 14 -12.16 7.71 6.57
C ARG A 14 -12.49 6.24 6.90
N THR A 15 -12.17 5.84 8.13
CA THR A 15 -12.54 4.54 8.71
C THR A 15 -13.76 4.68 9.62
N SER A 16 -14.33 3.59 10.11
CA SER A 16 -15.40 3.66 11.12
C SER A 16 -14.83 3.53 12.53
N THR A 17 -15.53 4.10 13.52
CA THR A 17 -15.16 3.99 14.94
C THR A 17 -15.03 2.53 15.39
N ALA A 18 -15.93 1.65 14.93
CA ALA A 18 -15.90 0.23 15.22
C ALA A 18 -14.66 -0.46 14.64
N ARG A 19 -14.29 -0.12 13.39
CA ARG A 19 -13.08 -0.66 12.75
C ARG A 19 -11.81 -0.17 13.44
N LEU A 20 -11.80 1.09 13.87
CA LEU A 20 -10.69 1.64 14.66
C LEU A 20 -10.55 0.92 16.02
N THR A 21 -11.66 0.65 16.73
CA THR A 21 -11.63 -0.18 17.95
C THR A 21 -11.04 -1.55 17.67
N TYR A 22 -11.49 -2.17 16.59
CA TYR A 22 -11.07 -3.51 16.23
C TYR A 22 -9.58 -3.57 15.94
N LEU A 23 -9.05 -2.63 15.14
CA LEU A 23 -7.62 -2.55 14.84
C LEU A 23 -6.78 -2.35 16.10
N ALA A 24 -7.24 -1.49 17.02
CA ALA A 24 -6.61 -1.30 18.32
C ALA A 24 -6.62 -2.57 19.18
N LYS A 25 -7.76 -3.26 19.27
CA LYS A 25 -7.87 -4.54 19.99
C LYS A 25 -6.97 -5.62 19.42
N THR A 26 -6.74 -5.60 18.10
CA THR A 26 -5.89 -6.59 17.43
C THR A 26 -4.41 -6.25 17.45
N GLY A 27 -4.02 -5.16 18.12
CA GLY A 27 -2.62 -4.70 18.19
C GLY A 27 -2.08 -4.11 16.89
N VAL A 28 -2.89 -4.04 15.84
CA VAL A 28 -2.48 -3.54 14.52
C VAL A 28 -2.16 -2.04 14.56
N VAL A 29 -2.87 -1.26 15.38
CA VAL A 29 -2.53 0.14 15.69
C VAL A 29 -2.82 0.40 17.15
N VAL A 30 -1.78 0.65 17.94
CA VAL A 30 -1.92 0.87 19.40
C VAL A 30 -2.02 2.37 19.69
N PRO A 31 -3.18 2.89 20.13
CA PRO A 31 -3.27 4.30 20.47
C PRO A 31 -2.44 4.63 21.70
N ILE A 32 -2.05 5.91 21.81
CA ILE A 32 -1.34 6.42 22.97
C ILE A 32 -2.39 6.89 23.98
N ALA A 33 -2.34 6.32 25.18
CA ALA A 33 -3.07 6.82 26.33
C ALA A 33 -2.22 7.91 26.99
N ASP A 34 -2.74 9.13 27.07
CA ASP A 34 -2.10 10.15 27.88
C ASP A 34 -2.66 10.04 29.31
N ALA A 35 -1.80 9.64 30.25
CA ALA A 35 -2.13 9.53 31.66
C ALA A 35 -1.89 10.85 32.43
N SER A 36 -1.32 11.86 31.77
CA SER A 36 -0.93 13.14 32.40
C SER A 36 -2.03 14.19 32.37
N ASP A 37 -3.13 13.97 31.64
CA ASP A 37 -4.18 14.96 31.45
C ASP A 37 -5.35 14.74 32.41
N ALA A 38 -6.01 15.81 32.85
CA ALA A 38 -7.11 15.77 33.82
C ALA A 38 -8.34 14.98 33.32
N ALA A 39 -8.38 14.66 32.02
CA ALA A 39 -9.31 13.73 31.40
C ALA A 39 -8.51 12.68 30.60
N PRO A 40 -8.56 11.38 30.97
CA PRO A 40 -7.84 10.34 30.23
C PRO A 40 -8.32 10.28 28.78
N GLY A 41 -7.44 10.71 27.86
CA GLY A 41 -7.68 10.81 26.43
C GLY A 41 -6.93 9.75 25.65
N VAL A 42 -7.54 9.23 24.58
CA VAL A 42 -6.93 8.29 23.65
C VAL A 42 -6.56 9.02 22.37
N TYR A 43 -5.26 9.05 22.05
CA TYR A 43 -4.71 9.80 20.94
C TYR A 43 -3.96 8.92 19.94
N TYR A 44 -3.80 9.44 18.72
CA TYR A 44 -3.07 8.82 17.63
C TYR A 44 -2.03 9.77 17.06
N THR A 45 -0.87 9.26 16.63
CA THR A 45 0.14 10.07 15.94
C THR A 45 -0.12 10.13 14.43
N TRP A 46 0.58 11.02 13.73
CA TRP A 46 0.49 11.11 12.27
C TRP A 46 0.92 9.80 11.57
N GLU A 47 1.97 9.15 12.06
CA GLU A 47 2.46 7.87 11.54
C GLU A 47 1.38 6.80 11.66
N GLN A 48 0.61 6.80 12.75
CA GLN A 48 -0.52 5.89 12.92
C GLN A 48 -1.67 6.21 11.97
N ILE A 49 -1.91 7.49 11.65
CA ILE A 49 -2.88 7.87 10.62
C ILE A 49 -2.45 7.33 9.24
N LEU A 50 -1.18 7.46 8.88
CA LEU A 50 -0.64 6.93 7.63
C LEU A 50 -0.76 5.40 7.59
N GLU A 51 -0.43 4.72 8.68
CA GLU A 51 -0.55 3.28 8.83
C GLU A 51 -2.00 2.80 8.63
N LEU A 52 -2.95 3.45 9.31
CA LEU A 52 -4.38 3.14 9.17
C LEU A 52 -4.87 3.33 7.73
N ARG A 53 -4.35 4.34 7.01
CA ARG A 53 -4.68 4.57 5.60
C ARG A 53 -4.10 3.49 4.70
N ALA A 54 -2.86 3.07 4.94
CA ALA A 54 -2.21 1.98 4.21
C ALA A 54 -2.98 0.66 4.39
N ILE A 55 -3.30 0.30 5.64
CA ILE A 55 -4.11 -0.89 5.96
C ILE A 55 -5.47 -0.83 5.29
N ARG A 56 -6.14 0.33 5.34
CA ARG A 56 -7.45 0.50 4.69
C ARG A 56 -7.36 0.30 3.18
N HIS A 57 -6.30 0.79 2.54
CA HIS A 57 -6.09 0.62 1.12
C HIS A 57 -5.89 -0.87 0.77
N LEU A 58 -4.98 -1.55 1.47
CA LEU A 58 -4.73 -2.99 1.30
C LEU A 58 -5.99 -3.83 1.50
N ARG A 59 -6.81 -3.49 2.50
CA ARG A 59 -8.03 -4.26 2.82
C ARG A 59 -9.07 -4.29 1.70
N ARG A 60 -8.97 -3.40 0.70
CA ARG A 60 -9.81 -3.44 -0.50
C ARG A 60 -9.51 -4.64 -1.39
N GLN A 61 -8.30 -5.18 -1.31
CA GLN A 61 -7.81 -6.22 -2.21
C GLN A 61 -7.45 -7.52 -1.48
N VAL A 62 -7.07 -7.43 -0.19
CA VAL A 62 -6.58 -8.60 0.57
C VAL A 62 -7.34 -8.85 1.86
N SER A 63 -7.34 -10.10 2.34
CA SER A 63 -7.96 -10.52 3.59
C SER A 63 -7.26 -9.90 4.81
N LEU A 64 -7.94 -9.81 5.96
CA LEU A 64 -7.32 -9.27 7.17
C LEU A 64 -6.20 -10.19 7.65
N GLN A 65 -6.39 -11.50 7.51
CA GLN A 65 -5.37 -12.48 7.84
C GLN A 65 -4.11 -12.27 7.00
N MET A 66 -4.26 -11.93 5.71
CA MET A 66 -3.12 -11.61 4.86
C MET A 66 -2.39 -10.36 5.33
N ILE A 67 -3.13 -9.29 5.70
CA ILE A 67 -2.53 -8.08 6.26
C ILE A 67 -1.76 -8.39 7.55
N ARG A 68 -2.30 -9.25 8.43
CA ARG A 68 -1.59 -9.68 9.64
C ARG A 68 -0.30 -10.44 9.32
N LYS A 69 -0.31 -11.30 8.30
CA LYS A 69 0.92 -11.98 7.84
C LYS A 69 1.98 -10.98 7.37
N VAL A 70 1.58 -9.97 6.61
CA VAL A 70 2.48 -8.90 6.16
C VAL A 70 3.05 -8.11 7.33
N LEU A 71 2.21 -7.71 8.29
CA LEU A 71 2.67 -6.97 9.48
C LEU A 71 3.64 -7.82 10.31
N ALA A 72 3.32 -9.10 10.53
CA ALA A 72 4.20 -10.03 11.24
C ALA A 72 5.54 -10.24 10.50
N PHE A 73 5.51 -10.27 9.17
CA PHE A 73 6.73 -10.33 8.36
C PHE A 73 7.61 -9.09 8.57
N PHE A 74 7.03 -7.89 8.55
CA PHE A 74 7.79 -6.64 8.73
C PHE A 74 8.33 -6.48 10.15
N GLU A 75 7.54 -6.85 11.16
CA GLU A 75 7.97 -6.88 12.55
C GLU A 75 9.13 -7.87 12.76
N GLY A 76 8.99 -9.10 12.24
CA GLY A 76 10.04 -10.13 12.36
C GLY A 76 11.32 -9.85 11.57
N SER A 77 11.24 -9.06 10.49
CA SER A 77 12.40 -8.67 9.67
C SER A 77 13.01 -7.33 10.08
N GLY A 78 12.45 -6.65 11.10
CA GLY A 78 12.87 -5.30 11.50
C GLY A 78 12.59 -4.22 10.44
N CYS A 79 11.76 -4.55 9.45
CA CYS A 79 11.48 -3.71 8.28
C CYS A 79 10.31 -2.74 8.53
N GLY A 80 10.32 -2.03 9.66
CA GLY A 80 9.49 -0.85 9.93
C GLY A 80 7.98 -0.98 9.69
N ALA A 81 7.33 0.17 9.49
CA ALA A 81 5.88 0.29 9.31
C ALA A 81 5.43 -0.12 7.89
N LEU A 82 4.12 -0.12 7.62
CA LEU A 82 3.54 -0.47 6.32
C LEU A 82 3.44 0.73 5.38
N HIS A 83 3.19 1.92 5.94
CA HIS A 83 2.87 3.13 5.16
C HIS A 83 4.02 3.67 4.29
N ASP A 84 5.26 3.28 4.57
CA ASP A 84 6.46 3.62 3.81
C ASP A 84 6.85 2.52 2.79
N LYS A 85 6.07 1.44 2.69
CA LYS A 85 6.39 0.31 1.81
C LYS A 85 5.59 0.34 0.51
N HIS A 86 6.28 0.02 -0.58
CA HIS A 86 5.64 -0.19 -1.87
C HIS A 86 5.19 -1.66 -1.99
N LEU A 87 3.88 -1.89 -1.85
CA LEU A 87 3.29 -3.22 -1.90
C LEU A 87 2.49 -3.43 -3.18
N VAL A 88 2.79 -4.53 -3.87
CA VAL A 88 2.10 -4.97 -5.08
C VAL A 88 1.38 -6.29 -4.77
N ILE A 89 0.17 -6.44 -5.28
CA ILE A 89 -0.65 -7.64 -5.09
C ILE A 89 -0.79 -8.32 -6.45
N GLU A 90 -0.32 -9.57 -6.55
CA GLU A 90 -0.33 -10.38 -7.77
C GLU A 90 -0.75 -11.80 -7.39
N ASP A 91 -1.73 -12.40 -8.10
CA ASP A 91 -2.18 -13.79 -7.90
C ASP A 91 -2.52 -14.19 -6.45
N GLY A 92 -2.97 -13.23 -5.64
CA GLY A 92 -3.28 -13.46 -4.23
C GLY A 92 -2.05 -13.59 -3.32
N ALA A 93 -0.87 -13.28 -3.84
CA ALA A 93 0.34 -12.98 -3.09
C ALA A 93 0.55 -11.46 -2.95
N ILE A 94 1.26 -11.07 -1.90
CA ILE A 94 1.68 -9.71 -1.64
C ILE A 94 3.19 -9.66 -1.77
N HIS A 95 3.66 -8.73 -2.58
CA HIS A 95 5.05 -8.50 -2.87
C HIS A 95 5.44 -7.12 -2.37
N TRP A 96 6.60 -7.03 -1.70
CA TRP A 96 7.24 -5.77 -1.35
C TRP A 96 8.32 -5.46 -2.36
N VAL A 97 8.18 -4.30 -3.02
CA VAL A 97 9.19 -3.77 -3.93
C VAL A 97 10.13 -2.86 -3.14
N GLN A 98 11.39 -3.24 -3.10
CA GLN A 98 12.48 -2.45 -2.55
C GLN A 98 13.24 -1.77 -3.68
N THR A 99 13.11 -0.46 -3.77
CA THR A 99 14.03 0.37 -4.56
C THR A 99 15.21 0.77 -3.69
N ARG A 100 16.41 0.54 -4.19
CA ARG A 100 17.67 1.06 -3.61
C ARG A 100 18.35 1.90 -4.67
N ASP A 101 19.01 2.97 -4.25
CA ASP A 101 19.73 3.85 -5.18
C ASP A 101 20.75 3.04 -5.98
N ASN A 102 20.76 3.25 -7.30
CA ASN A 102 21.66 2.61 -8.26
C ASN A 102 21.59 1.07 -8.34
N LEU A 103 20.51 0.46 -7.87
CA LEU A 103 20.28 -0.99 -7.99
C LEU A 103 18.92 -1.29 -8.62
N ALA A 104 18.84 -2.45 -9.29
CA ALA A 104 17.55 -2.95 -9.78
C ALA A 104 16.58 -3.17 -8.60
N PRO A 105 15.29 -2.83 -8.76
CA PRO A 105 14.29 -3.08 -7.73
C PRO A 105 14.26 -4.54 -7.32
N GLN A 106 14.28 -4.80 -6.01
CA GLN A 106 14.17 -6.15 -5.45
C GLN A 106 12.72 -6.41 -5.08
N VAL A 107 12.16 -7.52 -5.55
CA VAL A 107 10.80 -7.92 -5.22
C VAL A 107 10.84 -9.08 -4.24
N VAL A 108 10.30 -8.87 -3.04
CA VAL A 108 10.25 -9.88 -1.99
C VAL A 108 8.80 -10.29 -1.78
N GLN A 109 8.49 -11.59 -1.85
CA GLN A 109 7.15 -12.04 -1.49
C GLN A 109 6.98 -12.02 0.04
N VAL A 110 6.08 -11.18 0.54
CA VAL A 110 5.90 -10.97 2.00
C VAL A 110 4.72 -11.76 2.57
N ALA A 111 3.74 -12.13 1.74
CA ALA A 111 2.64 -13.00 2.15
C ALA A 111 1.99 -13.67 0.93
N ALA A 112 1.42 -14.87 1.11
CA ALA A 112 0.62 -15.55 0.09
C ALA A 112 -0.49 -16.41 0.72
N ARG A 113 -1.48 -16.81 -0.10
CA ARG A 113 -2.62 -17.63 0.35
C ARG A 113 -2.17 -19.00 0.87
N ALA A 114 -1.35 -19.70 0.09
CA ALA A 114 -0.55 -20.81 0.58
C ALA A 114 0.78 -20.22 1.03
N ASP A 115 1.22 -20.45 2.28
CA ASP A 115 2.48 -19.91 2.86
C ASP A 115 3.75 -20.48 2.19
N ARG A 116 3.79 -20.51 0.87
CA ARG A 116 4.91 -20.94 0.06
C ARG A 116 5.69 -19.72 -0.37
N HIS A 117 7.02 -19.79 -0.32
CA HIS A 117 7.94 -18.75 -0.84
C HIS A 117 7.91 -17.38 -0.13
N VAL A 118 7.35 -17.29 1.07
CA VAL A 118 7.43 -16.05 1.88
C VAL A 118 8.89 -15.77 2.25
N GLY A 119 9.31 -14.51 2.11
CA GLY A 119 10.68 -14.04 2.32
C GLY A 119 11.65 -14.29 1.17
N GLN A 120 11.21 -14.94 0.08
CA GLN A 120 12.06 -15.19 -1.07
C GLN A 120 12.11 -13.97 -2.00
N LEU A 121 13.31 -13.71 -2.53
CA LEU A 121 13.52 -12.77 -3.62
C LEU A 121 12.94 -13.39 -4.90
N LYS A 122 11.97 -12.72 -5.51
CA LYS A 122 11.36 -13.13 -6.78
C LYS A 122 11.96 -12.26 -7.88
N LEU A 123 12.53 -12.91 -8.88
CA LEU A 123 12.93 -12.23 -10.11
C LEU A 123 11.67 -12.13 -10.98
N MET A 124 11.14 -10.91 -11.10
CA MET A 124 9.97 -10.65 -11.94
C MET A 124 10.44 -10.19 -13.31
N THR A 125 9.99 -10.87 -14.36
CA THR A 125 10.12 -10.37 -15.71
C THR A 125 9.09 -9.27 -15.91
N LEU A 126 9.55 -8.06 -16.21
CA LEU A 126 8.65 -7.04 -16.72
C LEU A 126 8.16 -7.51 -18.11
N PRO A 127 6.87 -7.35 -18.42
CA PRO A 127 6.40 -7.53 -19.79
C PRO A 127 7.17 -6.61 -20.72
N SER A 128 7.22 -6.93 -22.01
CA SER A 128 7.97 -6.08 -22.93
C SER A 128 7.37 -4.67 -22.93
N LEU A 129 8.21 -3.66 -23.18
CA LEU A 129 7.73 -2.27 -23.28
C LEU A 129 6.62 -2.12 -24.34
N MET A 130 6.61 -3.01 -25.34
CA MET A 130 5.58 -3.07 -26.38
C MET A 130 4.24 -3.55 -25.81
N ASP A 131 4.24 -4.62 -25.00
CA ASP A 131 3.02 -5.14 -24.36
C ASP A 131 2.41 -4.09 -23.43
N PHE A 132 3.25 -3.36 -22.69
CA PHE A 132 2.79 -2.26 -21.82
C PHE A 132 2.22 -1.09 -22.63
N ALA A 133 2.86 -0.74 -23.75
CA ALA A 133 2.35 0.30 -24.64
C ALA A 133 0.98 -0.08 -25.20
N ASP A 134 0.82 -1.34 -25.62
CA ASP A 134 -0.43 -1.85 -26.16
C ASP A 134 -1.54 -1.84 -25.10
N GLU A 135 -1.27 -2.28 -23.87
CA GLU A 135 -2.24 -2.25 -22.76
C GLU A 135 -2.65 -0.82 -22.38
N VAL A 136 -1.71 0.13 -22.36
CA VAL A 136 -1.99 1.55 -22.14
C VAL A 136 -2.85 2.11 -23.26
N TRP A 137 -2.55 1.75 -24.52
CA TRP A 137 -3.33 2.18 -25.68
C TRP A 137 -4.74 1.59 -25.66
N GLU A 138 -4.93 0.33 -25.30
CA GLU A 138 -6.23 -0.31 -25.14
C GLU A 138 -7.05 0.33 -24.00
N THR A 139 -6.41 0.49 -22.84
CA THR A 139 -7.04 1.14 -21.67
C THR A 139 -7.51 2.54 -22.02
N ALA A 140 -6.64 3.32 -22.67
CA ALA A 140 -6.99 4.64 -23.09
C ALA A 140 -8.15 4.59 -24.11
N ARG A 141 -8.18 3.67 -25.10
CA ARG A 141 -9.28 3.58 -26.09
C ARG A 141 -10.64 3.34 -25.46
N SER A 142 -10.66 2.65 -24.31
CA SER A 142 -11.88 2.40 -23.53
C SER A 142 -12.28 3.58 -22.62
N SER A 143 -11.40 4.57 -22.45
CA SER A 143 -11.61 5.72 -21.57
C SER A 143 -12.51 6.76 -22.23
N LYS A 144 -13.59 7.13 -21.53
CA LYS A 144 -14.49 8.23 -21.93
C LYS A 144 -13.90 9.62 -21.75
N VAL A 145 -12.70 9.72 -21.15
CA VAL A 145 -12.07 11.00 -20.76
C VAL A 145 -11.00 11.43 -21.74
N ILE A 146 -10.46 10.50 -22.54
CA ILE A 146 -9.34 10.77 -23.44
C ILE A 146 -9.88 10.96 -24.85
N ASP A 147 -9.70 12.16 -25.41
CA ASP A 147 -9.88 12.41 -26.84
C ASP A 147 -8.64 11.88 -27.59
N PHE A 148 -8.83 10.72 -28.22
CA PHE A 148 -7.80 10.01 -28.95
C PHE A 148 -7.26 10.74 -30.16
N ASP A 149 -8.11 11.48 -30.86
CA ASP A 149 -7.72 12.21 -32.05
C ASP A 149 -6.86 13.41 -31.68
N SER A 150 -7.18 14.06 -30.56
CA SER A 150 -6.34 15.12 -29.99
C SER A 150 -4.98 14.59 -29.51
N PHE A 151 -4.94 13.42 -28.86
CA PHE A 151 -3.69 12.82 -28.39
C PHE A 151 -2.80 12.35 -29.56
N ARG A 152 -3.35 11.65 -30.56
CA ARG A 152 -2.59 11.19 -31.74
C ARG A 152 -1.93 12.33 -32.52
N ARG A 153 -2.59 13.48 -32.62
CA ARG A 153 -2.03 14.68 -33.28
C ARG A 153 -0.84 15.29 -32.53
N ARG A 154 -0.73 15.05 -31.21
CA ARG A 154 0.38 15.56 -30.39
C ARG A 154 1.62 14.65 -30.38
N VAL A 155 1.49 13.39 -30.81
CA VAL A 155 2.57 12.38 -30.77
C VAL A 155 3.17 12.13 -32.17
N VAL A 156 3.19 13.13 -33.05
CA VAL A 156 3.91 13.06 -34.35
C VAL A 156 5.37 12.60 -34.11
N PRO A 157 5.90 11.66 -34.92
CA PRO A 157 6.74 10.58 -34.41
C PRO A 157 8.21 10.98 -34.25
N LEU A 158 8.79 10.68 -33.09
CA LEU A 158 10.23 10.48 -32.94
C LEU A 158 10.62 9.18 -33.67
N ARG A 159 10.71 9.20 -35.01
CA ARG A 159 11.44 8.17 -35.74
C ARG A 159 12.93 8.51 -35.66
N PRO A 160 13.80 7.67 -35.07
CA PRO A 160 15.23 7.81 -35.27
C PRO A 160 15.57 7.48 -36.73
N ARG A 161 16.50 8.24 -37.31
CA ARG A 161 17.14 7.95 -38.60
C ARG A 161 18.14 6.82 -38.45
#